data_AF-A0A7J4PCX0-F1
#
_entry.id   AF-A0A7J4PCX0-F1
#
_cell.length_a   1.000
_cell.length_b   1.000
_cell.length_c   1.000
_cell.angle_alpha   90.00
_cell.angle_beta   90.00
_cell.angle_gamma   90.00
#
_symmetry.space_group_name_H-M   'P 1'
#
loop_
_entity.id
_entity.type
_entity.pdbx_description
1 polymer ?
#
loop_
_entity_poly.entity_id
_entity_poly.type
_entity_poly.pdbx_seq_one_letter_code
_entity_poly.pdbx_strand_id
1 'polypeptide(L)'
;SWNGEYDPKFFAKEITGHFSVTPLLSPDNSLGTMSELIESAEESIAIEQLYFYERLGSKTNPLIERIIDANERGVEIRVLLNFNPDYSREGVDTNERNMETVELLKECGIEARLLYTNSTPFSNLHNKGMIVDSEKVLISSINLNANGLLKNREVGVIIENEKVANYFEDVFDYDWNAASEKEGSSLAVRAVSIGIVFLLAGCLVYRSWSKK
;
A
#
# COMPACT_ATOMS: atom_id res chain seq x y z
N SER A 1 -17.58 -26.81 5.96
CA SER A 1 -16.15 -26.46 6.04
C SER A 1 -16.05 -25.07 6.61
N TRP A 2 -15.01 -24.76 7.40
CA TRP A 2 -14.75 -23.42 7.95
C TRP A 2 -13.94 -22.56 6.97
N ASN A 3 -13.89 -22.95 5.70
CA ASN A 3 -13.10 -22.26 4.69
C ASN A 3 -14.00 -21.18 4.09
N GLY A 4 -13.52 -19.93 4.09
CA GLY A 4 -14.14 -18.85 3.32
C GLY A 4 -14.08 -19.12 1.81
N GLU A 5 -14.53 -18.16 1.01
CA GLU A 5 -14.59 -18.29 -0.46
C GLU A 5 -13.21 -18.18 -1.14
N TYR A 6 -12.16 -17.84 -0.38
CA TYR A 6 -10.80 -17.67 -0.88
C TYR A 6 -10.07 -19.01 -1.05
N ASP A 7 -9.47 -19.21 -2.23
CA ASP A 7 -8.56 -20.33 -2.52
C ASP A 7 -7.12 -19.99 -2.07
N PRO A 8 -6.57 -20.68 -1.04
CA PRO A 8 -5.26 -20.35 -0.48
C PRO A 8 -4.12 -20.43 -1.49
N LYS A 9 -3.34 -19.34 -1.60
CA LYS A 9 -2.10 -19.30 -2.41
C LYS A 9 -0.83 -19.54 -1.59
N PHE A 10 -0.90 -19.26 -0.29
CA PHE A 10 0.18 -19.41 0.66
C PHE A 10 -0.21 -20.40 1.75
N PHE A 11 0.74 -21.24 2.15
CA PHE A 11 0.54 -22.26 3.17
C PHE A 11 1.45 -21.99 4.35
N ALA A 12 0.96 -22.31 5.56
CA ALA A 12 1.75 -22.18 6.77
C ALA A 12 3.08 -22.93 6.63
N LYS A 13 4.17 -22.24 6.95
CA LYS A 13 5.53 -22.75 6.91
C LYS A 13 6.14 -22.68 8.30
N GLU A 14 6.64 -23.80 8.79
CA GLU A 14 7.42 -23.83 10.02
C GLU A 14 8.86 -23.39 9.70
N ILE A 15 9.33 -22.35 10.40
CA ILE A 15 10.70 -21.85 10.26
C ILE A 15 11.34 -21.91 11.64
N THR A 16 12.38 -22.74 11.77
CA THR A 16 13.13 -22.95 13.02
C THR A 16 14.56 -22.44 12.88
N GLY A 17 15.07 -21.76 13.90
CA GLY A 17 16.42 -21.21 13.89
C GLY A 17 16.70 -20.28 15.06
N HIS A 18 17.82 -19.59 14.98
CA HIS A 18 18.13 -18.45 15.86
C HIS A 18 17.56 -17.18 15.22
N PHE A 19 16.81 -16.43 16.01
CA PHE A 19 16.12 -15.21 15.57
C PHE A 19 16.38 -14.11 16.58
N SER A 20 16.61 -12.88 16.09
CA SER A 20 16.43 -11.68 16.90
C SER A 20 14.99 -11.21 16.73
N VAL A 21 14.33 -10.92 17.85
CA VAL A 21 12.95 -10.43 17.86
C VAL A 21 12.88 -9.18 18.72
N THR A 22 12.41 -8.09 18.14
CA THR A 22 12.22 -6.81 18.82
C THR A 22 10.74 -6.54 18.98
N PRO A 23 10.16 -6.65 20.20
CA PRO A 23 8.78 -6.27 20.45
C PRO A 23 8.61 -4.75 20.50
N LEU A 24 7.51 -4.26 19.95
CA LEU A 24 7.13 -2.85 19.97
C LEU A 24 5.66 -2.67 20.32
N LEU A 25 5.36 -1.54 20.95
CA LEU A 25 4.04 -1.17 21.46
C LEU A 25 3.73 0.28 21.10
N SER A 26 2.48 0.53 20.71
CA SER A 26 1.94 1.88 20.66
C SER A 26 1.18 2.22 21.95
N PRO A 27 1.20 3.49 22.39
CA PRO A 27 1.97 4.60 21.83
C PRO A 27 3.40 4.71 22.41
N ASP A 28 3.89 3.66 23.09
CA ASP A 28 5.12 3.72 23.90
C ASP A 28 6.40 3.90 23.08
N ASN A 29 6.73 2.94 22.20
CA ASN A 29 8.01 2.92 21.47
C ASN A 29 7.88 2.65 19.96
N SER A 30 6.70 2.21 19.50
CA SER A 30 6.46 1.80 18.12
C SER A 30 6.92 2.79 17.04
N LEU A 31 6.60 4.08 17.18
CA LEU A 31 6.99 5.09 16.19
C LEU A 31 8.52 5.22 16.09
N GLY A 32 9.22 5.29 17.22
CA GLY A 32 10.68 5.37 17.23
C GLY A 32 11.34 4.13 16.65
N THR A 33 10.89 2.95 17.08
CA THR A 33 11.41 1.67 16.59
C THR A 33 11.14 1.45 15.09
N MET A 34 10.00 1.91 14.56
CA MET A 34 9.73 1.85 13.11
C MET A 34 10.57 2.87 12.33
N SER A 35 10.82 4.06 12.88
CA SER A 35 11.76 5.01 12.25
C SER A 35 13.16 4.42 12.16
N GLU A 36 13.67 3.83 13.24
CA GLU A 36 14.98 3.16 13.26
C GLU A 36 15.05 2.01 12.25
N LEU A 37 13.96 1.24 12.10
CA LEU A 37 13.89 0.16 11.09
C LEU A 37 14.03 0.72 9.66
N ILE A 38 13.29 1.77 9.31
CA ILE A 38 13.36 2.43 7.98
C ILE A 38 14.74 3.08 7.76
N GLU A 39 15.28 3.72 8.79
CA GLU A 39 16.61 4.35 8.75
C GLU A 39 17.72 3.31 8.51
N SER A 40 17.53 2.07 9.00
CA SER A 40 18.49 0.98 8.84
C SER A 40 18.50 0.33 7.46
N ALA A 41 17.53 0.62 6.58
CA ALA A 41 17.43 0.01 5.27
C ALA A 41 18.58 0.42 4.35
N GLU A 42 19.19 -0.56 3.69
CA GLU A 42 20.31 -0.36 2.76
C GLU A 42 19.94 -0.65 1.29
N GLU A 43 19.03 -1.60 1.04
CA GLU A 43 18.69 -2.10 -0.30
C GLU A 43 17.22 -1.89 -0.65
N SER A 44 16.29 -2.31 0.22
CA SER A 44 14.87 -2.28 -0.10
C SER A 44 13.93 -2.13 1.10
N ILE A 45 12.75 -1.55 0.85
CA ILE A 45 11.63 -1.51 1.79
C ILE A 45 10.34 -1.84 1.04
N ALA A 46 9.62 -2.87 1.50
CA ALA A 46 8.25 -3.15 1.09
C ALA A 46 7.29 -2.87 2.25
N ILE A 47 6.29 -2.01 2.04
CA ILE A 47 5.29 -1.65 3.05
C ILE A 47 3.91 -2.03 2.56
N GLU A 48 3.18 -2.77 3.38
CA GLU A 48 1.79 -3.10 3.10
C GLU A 48 0.95 -2.75 4.32
N GLN A 49 -0.08 -1.93 4.10
CA GLN A 49 -0.84 -1.32 5.18
C GLN A 49 -2.31 -1.12 4.83
N LEU A 50 -3.18 -1.42 5.80
CA LEU A 50 -4.57 -0.97 5.74
C LEU A 50 -4.65 0.56 5.66
N TYR A 51 -3.95 1.26 6.56
CA TYR A 51 -3.92 2.72 6.58
C TYR A 51 -2.49 3.22 6.75
N PHE A 52 -2.08 4.11 5.85
CA PHE A 52 -0.88 4.92 6.02
C PHE A 52 -1.22 6.34 5.60
N TYR A 53 -1.26 7.26 6.55
CA TYR A 53 -1.67 8.63 6.29
C TYR A 53 -0.44 9.54 6.30
N GLU A 54 -0.37 10.44 5.31
CA GLU A 54 0.64 11.51 5.21
C GLU A 54 0.76 12.30 6.51
N ARG A 55 -0.37 12.53 7.21
CA ARG A 55 -0.42 13.42 8.37
C ARG A 55 -0.85 12.72 9.65
N LEU A 56 -0.17 13.07 10.74
CA LEU A 56 -0.57 12.77 12.11
C LEU A 56 -1.13 14.03 12.77
N GLY A 57 -2.42 14.27 12.58
CA GLY A 57 -3.07 15.52 12.98
C GLY A 57 -2.58 16.67 12.10
N SER A 58 -1.97 17.69 12.70
CA SER A 58 -1.49 18.88 11.97
C SER A 58 -0.05 18.77 11.47
N LYS A 59 0.65 17.65 11.71
CA LYS A 59 2.05 17.45 11.32
C LYS A 59 2.17 16.33 10.29
N THR A 60 3.21 16.39 9.45
CA THR A 60 3.62 15.28 8.61
C THR A 60 3.93 14.06 9.48
N ASN A 61 3.60 12.87 8.97
CA ASN A 61 3.91 11.61 9.59
C ASN A 61 5.43 11.36 9.49
N PRO A 62 6.16 11.22 10.60
CA PRO A 62 7.61 11.03 10.57
C PRO A 62 8.06 9.83 9.74
N LEU A 63 7.22 8.78 9.62
CA LEU A 63 7.55 7.62 8.81
C LEU A 63 7.58 7.95 7.31
N ILE A 64 6.78 8.91 6.85
CA ILE A 64 6.82 9.39 5.45
C ILE A 64 8.13 10.11 5.18
N GLU A 65 8.56 11.00 6.08
CA GLU A 65 9.84 11.69 5.97
C GLU A 65 11.00 10.68 5.89
N ARG A 66 11.00 9.64 6.74
CA ARG A 66 12.04 8.60 6.72
C ARG A 66 12.05 7.73 5.47
N ILE A 67 10.88 7.45 4.92
CA ILE A 67 10.75 6.72 3.65
C ILE A 67 11.31 7.57 2.50
N ILE A 68 11.00 8.87 2.46
CA ILE A 68 11.57 9.79 1.46
C ILE A 68 13.09 9.87 1.63
N ASP A 69 13.59 10.03 2.86
CA ASP A 69 15.02 10.04 3.16
C ASP A 69 15.71 8.73 2.70
N ALA A 70 15.03 7.58 2.83
CA ALA A 70 15.56 6.28 2.37
C ALA A 70 15.60 6.18 0.84
N ASN A 71 14.55 6.64 0.16
CA ASN A 71 14.52 6.71 -1.30
C ASN A 71 15.64 7.62 -1.85
N GLU A 72 15.90 8.76 -1.21
CA GLU A 72 17.00 9.67 -1.58
C GLU A 72 18.39 9.04 -1.38
N ARG A 73 18.53 8.08 -0.46
CA ARG A 73 19.75 7.27 -0.31
C ARG A 73 19.90 6.18 -1.38
N GLY A 74 18.88 5.95 -2.20
CA GLY A 74 18.86 4.95 -3.26
C GLY A 74 18.25 3.60 -2.86
N VAL A 75 17.57 3.52 -1.71
CA VAL A 75 16.82 2.33 -1.29
C VAL A 75 15.59 2.16 -2.20
N GLU A 76 15.35 0.94 -2.69
CA GLU A 76 14.14 0.64 -3.48
C GLU A 76 12.93 0.55 -2.56
N ILE A 77 11.87 1.34 -2.81
CA ILE A 77 10.70 1.37 -1.93
C ILE A 77 9.42 1.08 -2.69
N ARG A 78 8.65 0.10 -2.20
CA ARG A 78 7.32 -0.27 -2.67
C ARG A 78 6.29 -0.15 -1.55
N VAL A 79 5.24 0.65 -1.77
CA VAL A 79 4.17 0.87 -0.78
C VAL A 79 2.80 0.47 -1.33
N LEU A 80 2.16 -0.52 -0.73
CA LEU A 80 0.84 -1.01 -1.10
C LEU A 80 -0.19 -0.67 -0.02
N LEU A 81 -1.18 0.14 -0.38
CA LEU A 81 -2.23 0.58 0.55
C LEU A 81 -3.61 0.03 0.15
N ASN A 82 -4.44 -0.24 1.15
CA ASN A 82 -5.80 -0.70 0.93
C ASN A 82 -6.68 0.36 0.25
N PHE A 83 -7.49 -0.06 -0.72
CA PHE A 83 -8.67 0.66 -1.19
C PHE A 83 -9.89 -0.26 -1.11
N ASN A 84 -10.85 0.10 -0.26
CA ASN A 84 -12.09 -0.66 -0.08
C ASN A 84 -13.32 0.19 -0.44
N PRO A 85 -14.01 -0.11 -1.56
CA PRO A 85 -15.21 0.63 -1.96
C PRO A 85 -16.31 0.67 -0.90
N ASP A 86 -16.40 -0.34 -0.03
CA ASP A 86 -17.42 -0.40 1.02
C ASP A 86 -17.17 0.60 2.16
N TYR A 87 -15.94 1.12 2.30
CA TYR A 87 -15.59 2.12 3.34
C TYR A 87 -16.08 3.53 3.00
N SER A 88 -16.37 3.81 1.73
CA SER A 88 -16.83 5.12 1.25
C SER A 88 -18.20 5.57 1.79
N ARG A 89 -18.90 4.73 2.57
CA ARG A 89 -20.27 4.97 3.05
C ARG A 89 -20.36 5.73 4.37
N GLU A 90 -19.28 5.85 5.16
CA GLU A 90 -19.36 6.32 6.56
C GLU A 90 -18.38 7.45 6.94
N GLY A 91 -18.43 8.58 6.21
CA GLY A 91 -18.11 9.91 6.75
C GLY A 91 -16.65 10.26 7.09
N VAL A 92 -15.69 9.33 6.95
CA VAL A 92 -14.25 9.63 6.86
C VAL A 92 -13.70 8.71 5.78
N ASP A 93 -13.35 9.26 4.61
CA ASP A 93 -12.90 8.43 3.50
C ASP A 93 -11.44 8.02 3.72
N THR A 94 -11.26 6.88 4.38
CA THR A 94 -9.94 6.26 4.57
C THR A 94 -9.26 5.95 3.24
N ASN A 95 -10.04 5.74 2.17
CA ASN A 95 -9.49 5.55 0.83
C ASN A 95 -8.90 6.84 0.28
N GLU A 96 -9.56 7.98 0.51
CA GLU A 96 -9.05 9.30 0.10
C GLU A 96 -7.69 9.56 0.75
N ARG A 97 -7.55 9.30 2.05
CA ARG A 97 -6.26 9.50 2.76
C ARG A 97 -5.15 8.57 2.30
N ASN A 98 -5.47 7.32 1.99
CA ASN A 98 -4.50 6.39 1.40
C ASN A 98 -4.14 6.86 -0.02
N MET A 99 -5.10 7.35 -0.80
CA MET A 99 -4.86 7.89 -2.15
C MET A 99 -3.95 9.12 -2.12
N GLU A 100 -4.21 10.09 -1.23
CA GLU A 100 -3.34 11.25 -0.97
C GLU A 100 -1.90 10.80 -0.66
N THR A 101 -1.77 9.78 0.20
CA THR A 101 -0.44 9.25 0.57
C THR A 101 0.25 8.56 -0.60
N VAL A 102 -0.47 7.79 -1.42
CA VAL A 102 0.07 7.18 -2.65
C VAL A 102 0.52 8.25 -3.65
N GLU A 103 -0.28 9.29 -3.86
CA GLU A 103 0.05 10.39 -4.76
C GLU A 103 1.32 11.12 -4.31
N LEU A 104 1.42 11.48 -3.02
CA LEU A 104 2.62 12.09 -2.45
C LEU A 104 3.87 11.23 -2.67
N LEU A 105 3.80 9.93 -2.35
CA LEU A 105 4.96 9.03 -2.51
C LEU A 105 5.39 8.93 -3.98
N LYS A 106 4.43 8.84 -4.91
CA LYS A 106 4.72 8.86 -6.36
C LYS A 106 5.40 10.16 -6.80
N GLU A 107 4.97 11.31 -6.27
CA GLU A 107 5.61 12.61 -6.55
C GLU A 107 7.07 12.66 -6.05
N CYS A 108 7.39 11.94 -4.99
CA CYS A 108 8.75 11.77 -4.46
C CYS A 108 9.56 10.68 -5.19
N GLY A 109 9.03 10.08 -6.26
CA GLY A 109 9.71 9.04 -7.03
C GLY A 109 9.67 7.64 -6.40
N ILE A 110 8.78 7.41 -5.44
CA ILE A 110 8.60 6.13 -4.75
C ILE A 110 7.48 5.33 -5.41
N GLU A 111 7.67 4.01 -5.57
CA GLU A 111 6.62 3.15 -6.10
C GLU A 111 5.52 2.95 -5.05
N ALA A 112 4.34 3.48 -5.30
CA ALA A 112 3.18 3.31 -4.42
C ALA A 112 1.92 2.94 -5.20
N ARG A 113 1.08 2.06 -4.66
CA ARG A 113 -0.14 1.56 -5.29
C ARG A 113 -1.29 1.42 -4.29
N LEU A 114 -2.51 1.51 -4.82
CA LEU A 114 -3.71 1.11 -4.11
C LEU A 114 -4.13 -0.30 -4.54
N LEU A 115 -4.39 -1.18 -3.59
CA LEU A 115 -5.04 -2.47 -3.85
C LEU A 115 -6.56 -2.29 -3.77
N TYR A 116 -7.23 -2.34 -4.91
CA TYR A 116 -8.68 -2.29 -5.00
C TYR A 116 -9.27 -3.64 -4.63
N THR A 117 -9.80 -3.75 -3.41
CA THR A 117 -10.27 -5.02 -2.83
C THR A 117 -11.47 -5.64 -3.55
N ASN A 118 -12.23 -4.84 -4.31
CA ASN A 118 -13.28 -5.37 -5.20
C ASN A 118 -12.74 -6.05 -6.47
N SER A 119 -11.42 -6.01 -6.69
CA SER A 119 -10.70 -6.74 -7.73
C SER A 119 -9.92 -7.93 -7.16
N THR A 120 -10.02 -8.21 -5.86
CA THR A 120 -9.28 -9.30 -5.19
C THR A 120 -10.21 -10.40 -4.71
N PRO A 121 -9.74 -11.65 -4.57
CA PRO A 121 -10.54 -12.74 -4.03
C PRO A 121 -10.75 -12.66 -2.49
N PHE A 122 -10.14 -11.68 -1.83
CA PHE A 122 -10.37 -11.35 -0.42
C PHE A 122 -11.03 -9.98 -0.28
N SER A 123 -11.71 -9.74 0.84
CA SER A 123 -12.54 -8.54 1.03
C SER A 123 -11.80 -7.32 1.57
N ASN A 124 -10.56 -7.48 2.04
CA ASN A 124 -9.79 -6.37 2.60
C ASN A 124 -8.30 -6.67 2.67
N LEU A 125 -7.46 -5.67 2.38
CA LEU A 125 -6.05 -5.67 2.78
C LEU A 125 -5.98 -5.12 4.21
N HIS A 126 -5.87 -6.02 5.19
CA HIS A 126 -5.89 -5.67 6.62
C HIS A 126 -4.54 -5.91 7.32
N ASN A 127 -3.48 -6.21 6.57
CA ASN A 127 -2.16 -6.32 7.18
C ASN A 127 -1.64 -4.95 7.66
N LYS A 128 -0.57 -5.01 8.45
CA LYS A 128 0.24 -3.87 8.88
C LYS A 128 1.68 -4.33 8.94
N GLY A 129 2.28 -4.48 7.76
CA GLY A 129 3.57 -5.09 7.56
C GLY A 129 4.60 -4.12 6.98
N MET A 130 5.86 -4.43 7.23
CA MET A 130 7.00 -3.83 6.56
C MET A 130 8.10 -4.87 6.44
N ILE A 131 8.71 -4.99 5.28
CA ILE A 131 9.86 -5.85 5.02
C ILE A 131 11.02 -4.93 4.65
N VAL A 132 12.19 -5.16 5.24
CA VAL A 132 13.41 -4.38 5.00
C VAL A 132 14.52 -5.32 4.58
N ASP A 133 15.14 -5.01 3.44
CA ASP A 133 16.31 -5.68 2.87
C ASP A 133 16.16 -7.20 2.69
N SER A 134 14.93 -7.70 2.54
CA SER A 134 14.61 -9.15 2.55
C SER A 134 15.17 -9.90 3.78
N GLU A 135 15.46 -9.19 4.87
CA GLU A 135 16.11 -9.72 6.08
C GLU A 135 15.28 -9.50 7.33
N LYS A 136 14.52 -8.41 7.40
CA LYS A 136 13.74 -8.02 8.58
C LYS A 136 12.28 -7.88 8.20
N VAL A 137 11.38 -8.38 9.06
CA VAL A 137 9.94 -8.20 8.88
C VAL A 137 9.28 -7.65 10.14
N LEU A 138 8.53 -6.57 9.98
CA LEU A 138 7.58 -6.08 10.96
C LEU A 138 6.22 -6.76 10.72
N ILE A 139 5.69 -7.38 11.76
CA ILE A 139 4.30 -7.85 11.81
C ILE A 139 3.61 -7.12 12.96
N SER A 140 2.49 -6.45 12.69
CA SER A 140 1.85 -5.64 13.73
C SER A 140 0.32 -5.53 13.60
N SER A 141 -0.29 -4.96 14.64
CA SER A 141 -1.65 -4.42 14.61
C SER A 141 -1.70 -2.92 14.26
N ILE A 142 -0.53 -2.28 14.07
CA ILE A 142 -0.36 -0.83 14.06
C ILE A 142 -0.64 -0.24 12.68
N ASN A 143 -1.79 0.42 12.53
CA ASN A 143 -2.03 1.28 11.38
C ASN A 143 -1.10 2.51 11.44
N LEU A 144 -0.53 2.92 10.30
CA LEU A 144 0.38 4.08 10.21
C LEU A 144 -0.40 5.39 10.12
N ASN A 145 -1.31 5.59 11.07
CA ASN A 145 -2.10 6.80 11.26
C ASN A 145 -2.05 7.27 12.72
N ALA A 146 -2.65 8.42 13.01
CA ALA A 146 -2.59 9.02 14.35
C ALA A 146 -3.21 8.13 15.46
N ASN A 147 -4.20 7.30 15.12
CA ASN A 147 -4.80 6.42 16.12
C ASN A 147 -3.87 5.25 16.43
N GLY A 148 -3.38 4.54 15.42
CA GLY A 148 -2.48 3.40 15.60
C GLY A 148 -1.17 3.79 16.27
N LEU A 149 -0.51 4.84 15.79
CA LEU A 149 0.81 5.23 16.27
C LEU A 149 0.78 5.92 17.65
N LEU A 150 -0.20 6.79 17.91
CA LEU A 150 -0.13 7.76 19.01
C LEU A 150 -1.21 7.60 20.09
N LYS A 151 -2.25 6.78 19.87
CA LYS A 151 -3.41 6.75 20.77
C LYS A 151 -3.81 5.35 21.22
N ASN A 152 -3.77 4.38 20.31
CA ASN A 152 -4.20 3.03 20.58
C ASN A 152 -3.11 2.25 21.33
N ARG A 153 -3.54 1.24 22.09
CA ARG A 153 -2.66 0.16 22.54
C ARG A 153 -2.56 -0.85 21.40
N GLU A 154 -1.44 -0.82 20.71
CA GLU A 154 -1.13 -1.71 19.60
C GLU A 154 0.15 -2.49 19.90
N VAL A 155 0.36 -3.60 19.17
CA VAL A 155 1.49 -4.51 19.35
C VAL A 155 2.10 -4.84 17.98
N GLY A 156 3.42 -4.93 17.94
CA GLY A 156 4.15 -5.48 16.82
C GLY A 156 5.41 -6.22 17.26
N VAL A 157 5.98 -6.97 16.32
CA VAL A 157 7.29 -7.59 16.44
C VAL A 157 8.06 -7.35 15.16
N ILE A 158 9.33 -6.99 15.29
CA ILE A 158 10.31 -7.07 14.20
C ILE A 158 11.03 -8.40 14.37
N ILE A 159 11.07 -9.20 13.31
CA ILE A 159 11.77 -10.48 13.26
C ILE A 159 12.90 -10.34 12.25
N GLU A 160 14.13 -10.56 12.70
CA GLU A 160 15.32 -10.56 11.85
C GLU A 160 15.59 -11.99 11.39
N ASN A 161 15.14 -12.31 10.18
CA ASN A 161 15.36 -13.60 9.53
C ASN A 161 14.97 -13.58 8.05
N GLU A 162 15.92 -13.83 7.16
CA GLU A 162 15.70 -13.93 5.71
C GLU A 162 14.56 -14.90 5.33
N LYS A 163 14.47 -16.08 5.98
CA LYS A 163 13.43 -17.06 5.60
C LYS A 163 12.03 -16.58 5.96
N VAL A 164 11.90 -15.81 7.04
CA VAL A 164 10.61 -15.21 7.44
C VAL A 164 10.31 -14.03 6.54
N ALA A 165 11.28 -13.15 6.29
CA ALA A 165 11.15 -12.01 5.39
C ALA A 165 10.73 -12.46 3.98
N ASN A 166 11.44 -13.42 3.37
CA ASN A 166 11.11 -13.95 2.05
C ASN A 166 9.69 -14.54 1.96
N TYR A 167 9.20 -15.18 3.03
CA TYR A 167 7.82 -15.67 3.04
C TYR A 167 6.81 -14.54 2.93
N PHE A 168 7.02 -13.43 3.66
CA PHE A 168 6.13 -12.27 3.58
C PHE A 168 6.37 -11.43 2.32
N GLU A 169 7.58 -11.46 1.76
CA GLU A 169 7.89 -10.84 0.48
C GLU A 169 7.16 -11.54 -0.68
N ASP A 170 7.12 -12.88 -0.68
CA ASP A 170 6.32 -13.66 -1.65
C ASP A 170 4.82 -13.26 -1.59
N VAL A 171 4.30 -13.01 -0.39
CA VAL A 171 2.92 -12.53 -0.17
C VAL A 171 2.76 -11.11 -0.69
N PHE A 172 3.68 -10.21 -0.32
CA PHE A 172 3.68 -8.83 -0.78
C PHE A 172 3.70 -8.74 -2.30
N ASP A 173 4.57 -9.51 -2.97
CA ASP A 173 4.68 -9.51 -4.43
C ASP A 173 3.40 -10.00 -5.11
N TYR A 174 2.73 -10.99 -4.53
CA TYR A 174 1.44 -11.45 -5.04
C TYR A 174 0.38 -10.35 -4.96
N ASP A 175 0.25 -9.68 -3.81
CA ASP A 175 -0.71 -8.60 -3.61
C ASP A 175 -0.34 -7.35 -4.44
N TRP A 176 0.95 -7.04 -4.56
CA TRP A 176 1.49 -5.95 -5.39
C TRP A 176 1.15 -6.11 -6.87
N ASN A 177 1.27 -7.33 -7.38
CA ASN A 177 0.94 -7.64 -8.76
C ASN A 177 -0.57 -7.56 -9.02
N ALA A 178 -1.40 -7.95 -8.05
CA ALA A 178 -2.86 -7.80 -8.13
C ALA A 178 -3.32 -6.33 -8.21
N ALA A 179 -2.54 -5.37 -7.70
CA ALA A 179 -2.87 -3.95 -7.74
C ALA A 179 -2.80 -3.31 -9.16
N SER A 180 -2.16 -3.96 -10.13
CA SER A 180 -1.77 -3.34 -11.40
C SER A 180 -2.79 -3.37 -12.56
N GLU A 181 -4.01 -3.89 -12.37
CA GLU A 181 -4.93 -4.12 -13.50
C GLU A 181 -5.82 -2.93 -13.91
N LYS A 182 -5.85 -1.80 -13.18
CA LYS A 182 -6.80 -0.69 -13.48
C LYS A 182 -6.24 0.59 -14.09
N GLU A 183 -4.96 0.93 -13.92
CA GLU A 183 -4.42 2.17 -14.51
C GLU A 183 -4.50 2.15 -16.06
N GLY A 184 -4.21 1.01 -16.70
CA GLY A 184 -4.32 0.86 -18.16
C GLY A 184 -5.74 0.94 -18.71
N SER A 185 -6.73 0.47 -17.94
CA SER A 185 -8.14 0.47 -18.35
C SER A 185 -8.75 1.87 -18.33
N SER A 186 -8.39 2.73 -17.38
CA SER A 186 -8.94 4.09 -17.26
C SER A 186 -8.46 5.02 -18.37
N LEU A 187 -7.19 4.91 -18.77
CA LEU A 187 -6.60 5.64 -19.90
C LEU A 187 -7.20 5.18 -21.24
N ALA A 188 -7.38 3.88 -21.45
CA ALA A 188 -8.01 3.34 -22.64
C ALA A 188 -9.49 3.78 -22.76
N VAL A 189 -10.24 3.76 -21.66
CA VAL A 189 -11.64 4.23 -21.63
C VAL A 189 -11.72 5.73 -21.92
N ARG A 190 -10.80 6.56 -21.39
CA ARG A 190 -10.73 7.99 -21.71
C ARG A 190 -10.40 8.24 -23.18
N ALA A 191 -9.44 7.51 -23.75
CA ALA A 191 -9.06 7.64 -25.16
C ALA A 191 -10.20 7.25 -26.12
N VAL A 192 -10.91 6.15 -25.84
CA VAL A 192 -12.10 5.73 -26.61
C VAL A 192 -13.21 6.78 -26.52
N SER A 193 -13.45 7.31 -25.31
CA SER A 193 -14.48 8.34 -25.11
C SER A 193 -14.20 9.62 -25.89
N ILE A 194 -12.94 10.08 -25.90
CA ILE A 194 -12.50 11.23 -26.70
C ILE A 194 -12.66 10.95 -28.20
N GLY A 195 -12.25 9.76 -28.66
CA GLY A 195 -12.39 9.34 -30.06
C GLY A 195 -13.84 9.35 -30.55
N ILE A 196 -14.79 8.87 -29.73
CA ILE A 196 -16.22 8.88 -30.05
C ILE A 196 -16.76 10.32 -30.19
N VAL A 197 -16.36 11.23 -29.30
CA VAL A 197 -16.79 12.65 -29.37
C VAL A 197 -16.30 13.30 -30.66
N PHE A 198 -15.05 13.07 -31.07
CA PHE A 198 -14.52 13.60 -32.32
C PHE A 198 -15.20 13.01 -33.57
N LEU A 199 -15.51 11.71 -33.55
CA LEU A 199 -16.27 11.06 -34.63
C LEU A 199 -17.67 11.67 -34.79
N LEU A 200 -18.40 11.84 -33.68
CA LEU A 200 -19.74 12.44 -33.70
C LEU A 200 -19.71 13.90 -34.17
N ALA A 201 -18.74 14.69 -33.70
CA ALA A 201 -18.54 16.07 -34.15
C ALA A 201 -18.22 16.13 -35.66
N GLY A 202 -17.34 15.24 -36.14
CA GLY A 202 -16.99 15.12 -37.56
C GLY A 202 -18.20 14.76 -38.43
N CYS A 203 -19.04 13.82 -38.00
CA CYS A 203 -20.27 13.45 -38.70
C CYS A 203 -21.28 14.61 -38.78
N LEU A 204 -21.40 15.43 -37.72
CA LEU A 204 -22.29 16.59 -37.71
C LEU A 204 -21.79 17.71 -38.64
N VAL A 205 -20.48 17.97 -38.65
CA VAL A 205 -19.86 18.93 -39.57
C VAL A 205 -19.99 18.47 -41.03
N TYR A 206 -19.73 17.20 -41.32
CA TYR A 206 -19.89 16.62 -42.65
C TYR A 206 -21.34 16.72 -43.16
N ARG A 207 -22.33 16.39 -42.32
CA ARG A 207 -23.76 16.55 -42.66
C ARG A 207 -24.17 17.99 -42.90
N SER A 208 -23.53 18.95 -42.23
CA SER A 208 -23.78 20.38 -42.42
C SER A 208 -23.20 20.87 -43.76
N TRP A 209 -22.03 20.37 -44.14
CA TRP A 209 -21.39 20.66 -45.43
C TRP A 209 -22.11 20.02 -46.62
N SER A 210 -22.59 18.78 -46.49
CA SER A 210 -23.25 18.05 -47.59
C SER A 210 -24.67 18.55 -47.93
N LYS A 211 -25.18 19.56 -47.20
CA LYS A 211 -26.50 20.18 -47.41
C LYS A 211 -26.43 21.59 -48.01
N LYS A 212 -25.24 22.07 -48.37
CA LYS A 212 -25.02 23.26 -49.20
C LYS A 212 -24.70 22.83 -50.62
#